data_AF-A0A5N5EAC6-F1
#
_entry.id   AF-A0A5N5EAC6-F1
#
_cell.length_a   1.000
_cell.length_b   1.000
_cell.length_c   1.000
_cell.angle_alpha   90.00
_cell.angle_beta   90.00
_cell.angle_gamma   90.00
#
_symmetry.space_group_name_H-M   'P 1'
#
loop_
_entity.id
_entity.type
_entity.pdbx_description
1 polymer ?
#
loop_
_entity_poly.entity_id
_entity_poly.type
_entity_poly.pdbx_seq_one_letter_code
_entity_poly.pdbx_strand_id
1 'polypeptide(L)'
;MSAIALKYGAFDLQTDKITTTDTDVYSPPKNNVQADKLAGADGAVIVKTNFEPKTFTVAGRIRGDTREETEKLIDAFNTAMMQPNQAFDIARSGDIRRYVSTAQGIIISTSGHNTAGFSVDFMCPTGVASDTYNTALLSPSNVATSTASLGVTVGGTYQAEPVIKLKINTLTGGTAKRITVTNGSTMRGVSVTRNWAAGDTIEIDCLRKTIFVNSVPTDYLGQFPVWVVGPGVIAYSDDFTARDVTIESIYVRRWL
;
A
#
# COMPACT_ATOMS: atom_id res chain seq x y z
N MET A 1 -5.99 -15.11 -26.78
CA MET A 1 -6.57 -14.49 -25.57
C MET A 1 -5.40 -14.27 -24.62
N SER A 2 -5.08 -13.01 -24.34
CA SER A 2 -3.78 -12.56 -23.79
C SER A 2 -3.48 -13.14 -22.40
N ALA A 3 -2.33 -13.77 -22.25
CA ALA A 3 -1.90 -14.40 -21.01
C ALA A 3 -1.35 -13.34 -20.04
N ILE A 4 -2.16 -13.01 -19.03
CA ILE A 4 -1.89 -12.45 -17.68
C ILE A 4 -0.52 -11.76 -17.41
N ALA A 5 -0.13 -10.75 -18.18
CA ALA A 5 1.08 -9.90 -18.01
C ALA A 5 1.71 -9.85 -16.60
N LEU A 6 2.63 -10.79 -16.31
CA LEU A 6 3.53 -10.79 -15.16
C LEU A 6 4.82 -10.05 -15.53
N LYS A 7 5.18 -9.01 -14.78
CA LYS A 7 6.36 -8.20 -15.06
C LYS A 7 7.21 -7.97 -13.82
N TYR A 8 8.52 -7.94 -13.99
CA TYR A 8 9.48 -7.51 -12.98
C TYR A 8 10.27 -6.31 -13.50
N GLY A 9 9.97 -5.12 -12.97
CA GLY A 9 10.47 -3.86 -13.51
C GLY A 9 10.03 -3.68 -14.96
N ALA A 10 11.01 -3.57 -15.86
CA ALA A 10 10.77 -3.50 -17.30
C ALA A 10 10.72 -4.89 -17.98
N PHE A 11 11.08 -5.96 -17.27
CA PHE A 11 11.22 -7.30 -17.84
C PHE A 11 9.89 -8.07 -17.79
N ASP A 12 9.48 -8.63 -18.92
CA ASP A 12 8.23 -9.38 -19.05
C ASP A 12 8.48 -10.88 -18.86
N LEU A 13 7.79 -11.48 -17.89
CA LEU A 13 7.89 -12.90 -17.53
C LEU A 13 6.84 -13.76 -18.24
N GLN A 14 6.09 -13.18 -19.18
CA GLN A 14 5.05 -13.87 -19.93
C GLN A 14 5.06 -13.46 -21.41
N THR A 15 6.15 -13.82 -22.07
CA THR A 15 6.37 -13.67 -23.52
C THR A 15 6.32 -15.02 -24.24
N ASP A 16 6.43 -15.03 -25.57
CA ASP A 16 6.54 -16.27 -26.35
C ASP A 16 7.79 -17.10 -25.98
N LYS A 17 8.87 -16.43 -25.59
CA LYS A 17 10.16 -17.07 -25.25
C LYS A 17 10.32 -17.33 -23.76
N ILE A 18 9.57 -16.62 -22.91
CA ILE A 18 9.61 -16.77 -21.44
C ILE A 18 8.19 -16.99 -20.96
N THR A 19 7.88 -18.21 -20.54
CA THR A 19 6.55 -18.57 -20.06
C THR A 19 6.61 -18.92 -18.58
N THR A 20 5.95 -18.12 -17.74
CA THR A 20 5.65 -18.49 -16.35
C THR A 20 4.60 -19.61 -16.33
N THR A 21 4.90 -20.71 -15.64
CA THR A 21 3.98 -21.85 -15.49
C THR A 21 3.32 -21.86 -14.13
N ASP A 22 4.06 -21.52 -13.08
CA ASP A 22 3.63 -21.65 -11.70
C ASP A 22 3.99 -20.41 -10.90
N THR A 23 3.06 -19.99 -10.03
CA THR A 23 3.27 -18.88 -9.10
C THR A 23 2.40 -19.04 -7.86
N ASP A 24 2.97 -18.74 -6.70
CA ASP A 24 2.29 -18.73 -5.39
C ASP A 24 2.01 -17.29 -4.91
N VAL A 25 2.21 -16.27 -5.77
CA VAL A 25 1.99 -14.84 -5.49
C VAL A 25 0.58 -14.55 -4.95
N TYR A 26 -0.39 -15.40 -5.23
CA TYR A 26 -1.77 -15.23 -4.79
C TYR A 26 -2.00 -15.51 -3.29
N SER A 27 -1.06 -16.18 -2.62
CA SER A 27 -1.16 -16.49 -1.19
C SER A 27 -0.88 -15.25 -0.33
N PRO A 28 -1.64 -15.03 0.76
CA PRO A 28 -1.37 -13.89 1.65
C PRO A 28 -0.04 -14.07 2.40
N PRO A 29 0.57 -12.96 2.89
CA PRO A 29 1.71 -13.03 3.80
C PRO A 29 1.39 -13.86 5.04
N LYS A 30 2.41 -14.50 5.62
CA LYS A 30 2.28 -15.25 6.88
C LYS A 30 1.97 -14.29 8.03
N ASN A 31 1.07 -14.72 8.91
CA ASN A 31 0.80 -14.03 10.16
C ASN A 31 1.83 -14.47 11.21
N ASN A 32 2.61 -13.52 11.72
CA ASN A 32 3.37 -13.70 12.95
C ASN A 32 2.46 -13.39 14.14
N VAL A 33 2.09 -14.43 14.86
CA VAL A 33 1.22 -14.36 16.05
C VAL A 33 2.09 -14.64 17.28
N GLN A 34 2.35 -13.61 18.08
CA GLN A 34 2.98 -13.78 19.38
C GLN A 34 1.89 -14.00 20.42
N ALA A 35 1.91 -15.17 21.06
CA ALA A 35 0.97 -15.52 22.12
C ALA A 35 1.75 -15.87 23.40
N ASP A 36 1.39 -15.23 24.51
CA ASP A 36 1.95 -15.49 25.82
C ASP A 36 1.06 -16.49 26.57
N LYS A 37 1.68 -17.51 27.15
CA LYS A 37 0.96 -18.54 27.92
C LYS A 37 0.46 -17.96 29.23
N LEU A 38 -0.76 -18.32 29.63
CA LEU A 38 -1.26 -17.94 30.95
C LEU A 38 -0.52 -18.74 32.02
N ALA A 39 -0.03 -18.06 33.06
CA ALA A 39 0.60 -18.74 34.18
C ALA A 39 -0.48 -19.47 35.01
N GLY A 40 -0.39 -20.79 35.08
CA GLY A 40 -1.26 -21.63 35.92
C GLY A 40 -2.64 -21.97 35.34
N ALA A 41 -2.89 -21.72 34.05
CA ALA A 41 -4.12 -22.13 33.36
C ALA A 41 -3.83 -22.61 31.93
N ASP A 42 -4.70 -23.45 31.39
CA ASP A 42 -4.63 -23.86 29.99
C ASP A 42 -5.03 -22.69 29.08
N GLY A 43 -4.14 -22.33 28.14
CA GLY A 43 -4.39 -21.30 27.15
C GLY A 43 -3.24 -20.32 26.95
N ALA A 44 -3.39 -19.46 25.94
CA ALA A 44 -2.48 -18.36 25.66
C ALA A 44 -3.27 -17.12 25.22
N VAL A 45 -2.80 -15.93 25.61
CA VAL A 45 -3.33 -14.66 25.12
C VAL A 45 -2.49 -14.21 23.94
N ILE A 46 -3.14 -13.89 22.83
CA ILE A 46 -2.47 -13.27 21.68
C ILE A 46 -2.08 -11.84 22.07
N VAL A 47 -0.78 -11.58 22.10
CA VAL A 47 -0.20 -10.27 22.48
C VAL A 47 -0.04 -9.37 21.27
N LYS A 48 0.34 -9.96 20.12
CA LYS A 48 0.60 -9.20 18.91
C LYS A 48 0.40 -10.05 17.67
N THR A 49 -0.20 -9.45 16.64
CA THR A 49 -0.30 -10.03 15.29
C THR A 49 0.28 -9.05 14.29
N ASN A 50 1.29 -9.49 13.54
CA ASN A 50 1.91 -8.72 12.47
C ASN A 50 2.02 -9.58 11.22
N PHE A 51 1.98 -8.97 10.04
CA PHE A 51 2.34 -9.66 8.80
C PHE A 51 3.86 -9.73 8.65
N GLU A 52 4.37 -10.90 8.29
CA GLU A 52 5.76 -11.07 7.89
C GLU A 52 5.97 -10.59 6.44
N PRO A 53 7.22 -10.24 6.05
CA PRO A 53 7.56 -10.06 4.65
C PRO A 53 7.08 -11.26 3.82
N LYS A 54 6.47 -10.97 2.67
CA LYS A 54 5.94 -12.02 1.80
C LYS A 54 7.06 -12.53 0.91
N THR A 55 7.35 -13.82 0.97
CA THR A 55 8.16 -14.51 -0.02
C THR A 55 7.26 -15.27 -0.97
N PHE A 56 7.55 -15.24 -2.27
CA PHE A 56 6.80 -15.97 -3.28
C PHE A 56 7.76 -16.47 -4.37
N THR A 57 7.47 -17.63 -4.92
CA THR A 57 8.23 -18.26 -5.99
C THR A 57 7.49 -18.11 -7.32
N VAL A 58 8.24 -17.79 -8.36
CA VAL A 58 7.77 -17.78 -9.75
C VAL A 58 8.62 -18.77 -10.54
N ALA A 59 7.97 -19.77 -11.14
CA ALA A 59 8.63 -20.79 -11.93
C ALA A 59 8.08 -20.84 -13.35
N GLY A 60 8.94 -21.25 -14.28
CA GLY A 60 8.58 -21.31 -15.69
C GLY A 60 9.70 -21.83 -16.57
N ARG A 61 9.59 -21.52 -17.86
CA ARG A 61 10.57 -21.91 -18.88
C ARG A 61 11.01 -20.75 -19.75
N ILE A 62 12.27 -20.78 -20.15
CA ILE A 62 12.89 -19.96 -21.18
C ILE A 62 13.16 -20.88 -22.38
N ARG A 63 12.67 -20.50 -23.56
CA ARG A 63 12.85 -21.25 -24.80
C ARG A 63 13.31 -20.30 -25.91
N GLY A 64 14.49 -20.57 -26.44
CA GLY A 64 15.01 -19.95 -27.65
C GLY A 64 14.81 -20.84 -28.87
N ASP A 65 15.00 -20.28 -30.06
CA ASP A 65 14.96 -21.03 -31.32
C ASP A 65 16.30 -21.77 -31.55
N THR A 66 17.38 -21.26 -30.96
CA THR A 66 18.73 -21.82 -31.01
C THR A 66 19.37 -21.84 -29.62
N ARG A 67 20.43 -22.64 -29.44
CA ARG A 67 21.18 -22.71 -28.19
C ARG A 67 21.79 -21.36 -27.79
N GLU A 68 22.42 -20.66 -28.73
CA GLU A 68 23.05 -19.35 -28.48
C GLU A 68 22.02 -18.32 -28.04
N GLU A 69 20.81 -18.37 -28.63
CA GLU A 69 19.73 -17.50 -28.22
C GLU A 69 19.22 -17.82 -26.81
N THR A 70 19.09 -19.11 -26.46
CA THR A 70 18.71 -19.52 -25.11
C THR A 70 19.75 -19.04 -24.08
N GLU A 71 21.04 -19.12 -24.37
CA GLU A 71 22.11 -18.60 -23.50
C GLU A 71 22.01 -17.07 -23.34
N LYS A 72 21.78 -16.31 -24.43
CA LYS A 72 21.55 -14.85 -24.35
C LYS A 72 20.31 -14.48 -23.55
N LEU A 73 19.23 -15.26 -23.67
CA LEU A 73 18.00 -15.04 -22.90
C LEU A 73 18.21 -15.31 -21.41
N ILE A 74 19.03 -16.32 -21.07
CA ILE A 74 19.41 -16.60 -19.68
C ILE A 74 20.22 -15.43 -19.09
N ASP A 75 21.18 -14.87 -19.84
CA ASP A 75 21.98 -13.72 -19.38
C ASP A 75 21.13 -12.46 -19.19
N ALA A 76 20.22 -12.20 -20.13
CA ALA A 76 19.26 -11.10 -20.02
C ALA A 76 18.31 -11.27 -18.81
N PHE A 77 17.84 -12.50 -18.58
CA PHE A 77 17.01 -12.85 -17.43
C PHE A 77 17.75 -12.61 -16.11
N ASN A 78 18.97 -13.13 -15.98
CA ASN A 78 19.79 -12.93 -14.79
C ASN A 78 20.04 -11.43 -14.53
N THR A 79 20.36 -10.66 -15.56
CA THR A 79 20.57 -9.21 -15.44
C THR A 79 19.32 -8.48 -14.93
N ALA A 80 18.14 -8.86 -15.42
CA ALA A 80 16.87 -8.28 -14.97
C ALA A 80 16.55 -8.66 -13.52
N MET A 81 16.78 -9.92 -13.13
CA MET A 81 16.50 -10.42 -11.78
C MET A 81 17.48 -9.89 -10.73
N MET A 82 18.69 -9.49 -11.11
CA MET A 82 19.67 -8.90 -10.19
C MET A 82 19.27 -7.53 -9.63
N GLN A 83 18.32 -6.82 -10.26
CA GLN A 83 17.94 -5.48 -9.84
C GLN A 83 17.13 -5.54 -8.54
N PRO A 84 17.56 -4.89 -7.44
CA PRO A 84 16.79 -4.88 -6.20
C PRO A 84 15.58 -3.95 -6.31
N ASN A 85 14.58 -4.20 -5.46
CA ASN A 85 13.46 -3.31 -5.19
C ASN A 85 12.67 -2.86 -6.44
N GLN A 86 12.40 -3.80 -7.35
CA GLN A 86 11.63 -3.53 -8.56
C GLN A 86 10.13 -3.77 -8.35
N ALA A 87 9.33 -3.13 -9.20
CA ALA A 87 7.90 -3.38 -9.28
C ALA A 87 7.63 -4.74 -9.92
N PHE A 88 7.08 -5.66 -9.16
CA PHE A 88 6.49 -6.90 -9.64
C PHE A 88 5.00 -6.69 -9.87
N ASP A 89 4.61 -6.54 -11.13
CA ASP A 89 3.24 -6.26 -11.55
C ASP A 89 2.57 -7.56 -12.00
N ILE A 90 1.40 -7.86 -11.45
CA ILE A 90 0.57 -9.01 -11.84
C ILE A 90 -0.84 -8.52 -12.22
N ALA A 91 -1.30 -8.91 -13.42
CA ALA A 91 -2.66 -8.66 -13.84
C ALA A 91 -3.64 -9.60 -13.12
N ARG A 92 -4.62 -9.05 -12.39
CA ARG A 92 -5.66 -9.82 -11.68
C ARG A 92 -7.03 -9.22 -11.94
N SER A 93 -7.87 -9.96 -12.66
CA SER A 93 -9.25 -9.56 -12.99
C SER A 93 -9.37 -8.22 -13.74
N GLY A 94 -8.38 -7.88 -14.56
CA GLY A 94 -8.33 -6.62 -15.33
C GLY A 94 -7.55 -5.48 -14.66
N ASP A 95 -7.27 -5.58 -13.36
CA ASP A 95 -6.46 -4.60 -12.62
C ASP A 95 -5.02 -5.09 -12.46
N ILE A 96 -4.07 -4.15 -12.36
CA ILE A 96 -2.66 -4.45 -12.07
C ILE A 96 -2.44 -4.32 -10.58
N ARG A 97 -1.90 -5.38 -9.96
CA ARG A 97 -1.46 -5.37 -8.57
C ARG A 97 0.06 -5.32 -8.56
N ARG A 98 0.61 -4.29 -7.90
CA ARG A 98 2.06 -4.07 -7.80
C ARG A 98 2.56 -4.52 -6.45
N TYR A 99 3.53 -5.42 -6.46
CA TYR A 99 4.37 -5.73 -5.31
C TYR A 99 5.73 -5.07 -5.52
N VAL A 100 6.30 -4.48 -4.49
CA VAL A 100 7.69 -4.00 -4.57
C VAL A 100 8.57 -5.12 -4.00
N SER A 101 9.31 -5.81 -4.88
CA SER A 101 10.01 -7.04 -4.52
C SER A 101 11.46 -7.10 -5.02
N THR A 102 12.24 -7.94 -4.37
CA THR A 102 13.64 -8.24 -4.71
C THR A 102 13.78 -9.73 -4.94
N ALA A 103 14.40 -10.15 -6.06
CA ALA A 103 14.75 -11.55 -6.28
C ALA A 103 15.88 -11.97 -5.31
N GLN A 104 15.77 -13.14 -4.70
CA GLN A 104 16.71 -13.67 -3.71
C GLN A 104 17.36 -14.97 -4.18
N GLY A 105 16.55 -15.96 -4.53
CA GLY A 105 17.00 -17.26 -5.03
C GLY A 105 16.68 -17.36 -6.51
N ILE A 106 17.68 -17.44 -7.38
CA ILE A 106 17.48 -17.66 -8.82
C ILE A 106 18.07 -19.03 -9.15
N ILE A 107 17.22 -19.95 -9.57
CA ILE A 107 17.60 -21.30 -10.00
C ILE A 107 17.27 -21.42 -11.47
N ILE A 108 18.27 -21.77 -12.28
CA ILE A 108 18.09 -22.05 -13.71
C ILE A 108 18.60 -23.47 -13.97
N SER A 109 17.73 -24.31 -14.55
CA SER A 109 18.04 -25.69 -14.89
C SER A 109 17.85 -25.89 -16.39
N THR A 110 18.92 -26.19 -17.12
CA THR A 110 18.85 -26.45 -18.56
C THR A 110 18.33 -27.86 -18.82
N SER A 111 17.26 -28.00 -19.62
CA SER A 111 16.70 -29.29 -20.04
C SER A 111 16.77 -29.40 -21.57
N GLY A 112 17.95 -29.78 -22.07
CA GLY A 112 18.26 -29.84 -23.50
C GLY A 112 19.05 -28.62 -24.00
N HIS A 113 19.16 -28.47 -25.33
CA HIS A 113 20.00 -27.42 -25.93
C HIS A 113 19.32 -26.05 -26.06
N ASN A 114 17.98 -26.01 -26.17
CA ASN A 114 17.24 -24.77 -26.46
C ASN A 114 16.21 -24.40 -25.38
N THR A 115 16.14 -25.17 -24.28
CA THR A 115 15.16 -24.97 -23.21
C THR A 115 15.85 -24.92 -21.85
N ALA A 116 15.46 -23.95 -21.03
CA ALA A 116 15.85 -23.87 -19.62
C ALA A 116 14.60 -23.65 -18.75
N GLY A 117 14.49 -24.37 -17.64
CA GLY A 117 13.56 -24.05 -16.57
C GLY A 117 14.15 -22.98 -15.67
N PHE A 118 13.31 -22.09 -15.14
CA PHE A 118 13.69 -21.12 -14.12
C PHE A 118 12.76 -21.25 -12.91
N SER A 119 13.30 -20.94 -11.75
CA SER A 119 12.56 -20.75 -10.50
C SER A 119 13.21 -19.59 -9.76
N VAL A 120 12.42 -18.58 -9.44
CA VAL A 120 12.88 -17.37 -8.75
C VAL A 120 12.05 -17.12 -7.51
N ASP A 121 12.73 -17.01 -6.37
CA ASP A 121 12.15 -16.59 -5.10
C ASP A 121 12.26 -15.07 -4.98
N PHE A 122 11.13 -14.40 -4.80
CA PHE A 122 11.04 -12.98 -4.56
C PHE A 122 10.65 -12.71 -3.11
N MET A 123 11.23 -11.64 -2.55
CA MET A 123 10.85 -11.12 -1.24
C MET A 123 10.24 -9.72 -1.38
N CYS A 124 9.03 -9.56 -0.87
CA CYS A 124 8.29 -8.30 -0.78
C CYS A 124 8.28 -7.84 0.69
N PRO A 125 9.06 -6.79 1.05
CA PRO A 125 9.16 -6.34 2.43
C PRO A 125 7.83 -5.89 3.05
N THR A 126 6.95 -5.28 2.25
CA THR A 126 5.66 -4.77 2.72
C THR A 126 4.62 -5.87 2.91
N GLY A 127 4.82 -7.04 2.30
CA GLY A 127 3.91 -8.18 2.36
C GLY A 127 2.59 -7.98 1.60
N VAL A 128 2.30 -6.78 1.12
CA VAL A 128 1.02 -6.38 0.48
C VAL A 128 1.26 -5.85 -0.92
N ALA A 129 0.31 -6.12 -1.82
CA ALA A 129 0.23 -5.45 -3.11
C ALA A 129 -0.43 -4.08 -2.96
N SER A 130 -0.02 -3.14 -3.79
CA SER A 130 -0.65 -1.83 -3.96
C SER A 130 -1.19 -1.65 -5.37
N ASP A 131 -2.21 -0.83 -5.50
CA ASP A 131 -2.68 -0.35 -6.81
C ASP A 131 -1.63 0.56 -7.44
N THR A 132 -1.70 0.75 -8.74
CA THR A 132 -0.89 1.72 -9.47
C THR A 132 -1.50 3.12 -9.44
N TYR A 133 -2.79 3.25 -9.12
CA TYR A 133 -3.52 4.52 -9.13
C TYR A 133 -4.05 4.92 -7.75
N ASN A 134 -4.14 6.23 -7.54
CA ASN A 134 -4.85 6.80 -6.40
C ASN A 134 -6.37 6.67 -6.61
N THR A 135 -7.07 6.23 -5.58
CA THR A 135 -8.53 6.21 -5.50
C THR A 135 -8.98 7.33 -4.57
N ALA A 136 -10.07 8.02 -4.93
CA ALA A 136 -10.75 8.93 -4.01
C ALA A 136 -11.43 8.12 -2.89
N LEU A 137 -11.01 8.32 -1.64
CA LEU A 137 -11.67 7.77 -0.46
C LEU A 137 -12.88 8.63 -0.06
N LEU A 138 -12.72 9.94 -0.18
CA LEU A 138 -13.72 10.95 0.11
C LEU A 138 -13.64 12.06 -0.94
N SER A 139 -14.73 12.27 -1.68
CA SER A 139 -14.86 13.42 -2.57
C SER A 139 -14.92 14.74 -1.76
N PRO A 140 -14.48 15.87 -2.32
CA PRO A 140 -14.50 17.16 -1.66
C PRO A 140 -15.85 17.45 -0.99
N SER A 141 -15.83 17.57 0.33
CA SER A 141 -17.01 17.77 1.17
C SER A 141 -16.83 19.00 2.03
N ASN A 142 -17.83 19.89 2.05
CA ASN A 142 -17.79 21.11 2.85
C ASN A 142 -18.31 20.87 4.27
N VAL A 143 -17.61 21.43 5.24
CA VAL A 143 -17.88 21.34 6.68
C VAL A 143 -17.96 22.75 7.25
N ALA A 144 -19.16 23.12 7.70
CA ALA A 144 -19.44 24.42 8.34
C ALA A 144 -19.62 24.32 9.87
N THR A 145 -19.60 23.11 10.41
CA THR A 145 -19.79 22.80 11.84
C THR A 145 -18.46 22.47 12.51
N SER A 146 -18.36 22.71 13.83
CA SER A 146 -17.15 22.41 14.63
C SER A 146 -16.84 20.92 14.74
N THR A 147 -17.79 20.05 14.38
CA THR A 147 -17.60 18.60 14.28
C THR A 147 -18.30 18.09 13.04
N ALA A 148 -17.72 17.09 12.39
CA ALA A 148 -18.33 16.41 11.25
C ALA A 148 -17.89 14.94 11.20
N SER A 149 -18.81 14.08 10.74
CA SER A 149 -18.57 12.66 10.51
C SER A 149 -18.81 12.36 9.04
N LEU A 150 -17.72 12.12 8.31
CA LEU A 150 -17.73 11.93 6.86
C LEU A 150 -17.62 10.43 6.57
N GLY A 151 -18.69 9.83 6.06
CA GLY A 151 -18.72 8.42 5.70
C GLY A 151 -17.78 8.12 4.53
N VAL A 152 -16.99 7.06 4.66
CA VAL A 152 -16.05 6.59 3.63
C VAL A 152 -16.16 5.08 3.46
N THR A 153 -15.83 4.58 2.27
CA THR A 153 -15.79 3.13 2.01
C THR A 153 -14.41 2.76 1.50
N VAL A 154 -13.66 2.03 2.32
CA VAL A 154 -12.35 1.51 1.95
C VAL A 154 -12.51 0.24 1.14
N GLY A 155 -12.00 0.26 -0.09
CA GLY A 155 -11.87 -0.92 -0.93
C GLY A 155 -10.51 -1.61 -0.78
N GLY A 156 -10.34 -2.74 -1.45
CA GLY A 156 -9.15 -3.60 -1.32
C GLY A 156 -9.38 -4.74 -0.34
N THR A 157 -8.31 -5.43 0.04
CA THR A 157 -8.35 -6.50 1.07
C THR A 157 -7.42 -6.22 2.25
N TYR A 158 -6.77 -5.06 2.27
CA TYR A 158 -5.92 -4.59 3.35
C TYR A 158 -6.35 -3.19 3.81
N GLN A 159 -5.99 -2.85 5.05
CA GLN A 159 -6.27 -1.53 5.63
C GLN A 159 -5.66 -0.38 4.81
N ALA A 160 -6.34 0.76 4.82
CA ALA A 160 -5.93 1.98 4.12
C ALA A 160 -5.31 3.00 5.07
N GLU A 161 -4.21 3.59 4.61
CA GLU A 161 -3.51 4.72 5.21
C GLU A 161 -3.61 5.89 4.21
N PRO A 162 -4.70 6.68 4.24
CA PRO A 162 -4.98 7.70 3.23
C PRO A 162 -4.13 8.97 3.40
N VAL A 163 -4.10 9.77 2.34
CA VAL A 163 -3.72 11.18 2.39
C VAL A 163 -4.99 12.01 2.50
N ILE A 164 -5.15 12.72 3.62
CA ILE A 164 -6.32 13.57 3.90
C ILE A 164 -5.91 15.02 3.66
N LYS A 165 -6.66 15.72 2.83
CA LYS A 165 -6.46 17.14 2.55
C LYS A 165 -7.62 17.94 3.09
N LEU A 166 -7.29 19.02 3.77
CA LEU A 166 -8.23 19.95 4.35
C LEU A 166 -7.88 21.35 3.89
N LYS A 167 -8.83 22.08 3.32
CA LYS A 167 -8.69 23.46 2.92
C LYS A 167 -9.66 24.33 3.70
N ILE A 168 -9.15 25.34 4.39
CA ILE A 168 -9.97 26.33 5.07
C ILE A 168 -10.40 27.36 4.04
N ASN A 169 -11.68 27.41 3.69
CA ASN A 169 -12.20 28.40 2.74
C ASN A 169 -12.48 29.74 3.43
N THR A 170 -13.16 29.69 4.58
CA THR A 170 -13.44 30.85 5.43
C THR A 170 -13.32 30.48 6.91
N LEU A 171 -13.02 31.47 7.75
CA LEU A 171 -12.69 31.26 9.16
C LEU A 171 -12.93 32.53 9.97
N THR A 172 -13.49 32.37 11.16
CA THR A 172 -13.53 33.38 12.22
C THR A 172 -12.95 32.81 13.52
N GLY A 173 -12.03 33.56 14.14
CA GLY A 173 -11.43 33.19 15.43
C GLY A 173 -10.31 32.14 15.34
N GLY A 174 -9.36 32.29 14.41
CA GLY A 174 -8.30 31.32 14.08
C GLY A 174 -7.07 31.27 14.99
N THR A 175 -6.97 32.13 16.00
CA THR A 175 -5.77 32.23 16.85
C THR A 175 -5.67 31.07 17.83
N ALA A 176 -4.52 30.37 17.84
CA ALA A 176 -4.21 29.24 18.71
C ALA A 176 -5.30 28.15 18.74
N LYS A 177 -5.89 27.85 17.58
CA LYS A 177 -6.98 26.85 17.48
C LYS A 177 -6.46 25.50 17.04
N ARG A 178 -7.15 24.45 17.49
CA ARG A 178 -6.86 23.07 17.15
C ARG A 178 -7.80 22.61 16.04
N ILE A 179 -7.22 21.93 15.04
CA ILE A 179 -7.95 21.06 14.12
C ILE A 179 -7.55 19.63 14.45
N THR A 180 -8.51 18.73 14.50
CA THR A 180 -8.32 17.30 14.74
C THR A 180 -9.01 16.48 13.66
N VAL A 181 -8.30 15.47 13.14
CA VAL A 181 -8.84 14.49 12.21
C VAL A 181 -8.62 13.10 12.79
N THR A 182 -9.69 12.33 12.95
CA THR A 182 -9.66 10.99 13.53
C THR A 182 -10.36 9.96 12.65
N ASN A 183 -10.04 8.70 12.87
CA ASN A 183 -10.91 7.60 12.47
C ASN A 183 -12.05 7.52 13.49
N GLY A 184 -13.30 7.69 13.02
CA GLY A 184 -14.48 7.72 13.89
C GLY A 184 -14.79 6.40 14.61
N SER A 185 -14.22 5.28 14.17
CA SER A 185 -14.41 3.96 14.82
C SER A 185 -13.35 3.66 15.87
N THR A 186 -12.08 3.98 15.59
CA THR A 186 -10.96 3.70 16.52
C THR A 186 -10.63 4.87 17.43
N MET A 187 -11.17 6.07 17.13
CA MET A 187 -10.89 7.34 17.80
C MET A 187 -9.39 7.72 17.80
N ARG A 188 -8.59 7.05 16.98
CA ARG A 188 -7.17 7.37 16.75
C ARG A 188 -7.13 8.48 15.72
N GLY A 189 -6.30 9.49 15.93
CA GLY A 189 -6.17 10.60 15.00
C GLY A 189 -5.09 11.58 15.40
N VAL A 190 -4.96 12.61 14.59
CA VAL A 190 -3.95 13.65 14.71
C VAL A 190 -4.59 15.01 14.95
N SER A 191 -3.93 15.83 15.74
CA SER A 191 -4.34 17.20 16.03
C SER A 191 -3.21 18.18 15.76
N VAL A 192 -3.55 19.31 15.13
CA VAL A 192 -2.62 20.41 14.86
C VAL A 192 -3.16 21.68 15.51
N THR A 193 -2.35 22.32 16.34
CA THR A 193 -2.69 23.60 16.99
C THR A 193 -1.80 24.70 16.47
N ARG A 194 -2.39 25.74 15.86
CA ARG A 194 -1.67 26.91 15.34
C ARG A 194 -2.60 28.10 15.16
N ASN A 195 -2.03 29.19 14.65
CA ASN A 195 -2.81 30.28 14.07
C ASN A 195 -3.22 29.88 12.65
N TRP A 196 -4.52 29.92 12.38
CA TRP A 196 -5.11 29.58 11.09
C TRP A 196 -5.60 30.82 10.37
N ALA A 197 -5.48 30.80 9.05
CA ALA A 197 -6.04 31.80 8.15
C ALA A 197 -6.92 31.12 7.09
N ALA A 198 -7.85 31.90 6.51
CA ALA A 198 -8.56 31.47 5.31
C ALA A 198 -7.56 31.26 4.17
N GLY A 199 -7.72 30.16 3.43
CA GLY A 199 -6.79 29.70 2.39
C GLY A 199 -5.77 28.67 2.87
N ASP A 200 -5.61 28.47 4.19
CA ASP A 200 -4.68 27.45 4.71
C ASP A 200 -5.10 26.04 4.28
N THR A 201 -4.10 25.24 3.92
CA THR A 201 -4.26 23.84 3.52
C THR A 201 -3.47 22.92 4.43
N ILE A 202 -4.10 21.86 4.92
CA ILE A 202 -3.48 20.81 5.72
C ILE A 202 -3.47 19.55 4.88
N GLU A 203 -2.31 18.90 4.78
CA GLU A 203 -2.15 17.59 4.16
C GLU A 203 -1.62 16.62 5.21
N ILE A 204 -2.40 15.58 5.52
CA ILE A 204 -2.07 14.53 6.48
C ILE A 204 -1.80 13.25 5.67
N ASP A 205 -0.53 12.88 5.51
CA ASP A 205 -0.14 11.63 4.87
C ASP A 205 -0.01 10.54 5.94
N CYS A 206 -1.03 9.68 6.06
CA CYS A 206 -1.05 8.61 7.06
C CYS A 206 -0.04 7.49 6.74
N LEU A 207 0.33 7.33 5.47
CA LEU A 207 1.30 6.32 5.04
C LEU A 207 2.73 6.75 5.41
N ARG A 208 3.10 7.97 5.04
CA ARG A 208 4.45 8.51 5.35
C ARG A 208 4.57 9.06 6.75
N LYS A 209 3.45 9.19 7.48
CA LYS A 209 3.39 9.68 8.85
C LYS A 209 3.92 11.11 8.96
N THR A 210 3.47 11.97 8.04
CA THR A 210 3.87 13.37 7.97
C THR A 210 2.66 14.27 7.83
N ILE A 211 2.74 15.47 8.39
CA ILE A 211 1.71 16.51 8.23
C ILE A 211 2.37 17.76 7.67
N PHE A 212 1.77 18.32 6.61
CA PHE A 212 2.16 19.59 6.03
C PHE A 212 1.03 20.59 6.18
N VAL A 213 1.37 21.83 6.50
CA VAL A 213 0.44 22.95 6.38
C VAL A 213 1.04 23.95 5.41
N ASN A 214 0.34 24.24 4.31
CA ASN A 214 0.84 25.07 3.20
C ASN A 214 2.22 24.59 2.71
N SER A 215 2.37 23.27 2.53
CA SER A 215 3.63 22.60 2.12
C SER A 215 4.79 22.72 3.10
N VAL A 216 4.56 23.19 4.33
CA VAL A 216 5.58 23.25 5.39
C VAL A 216 5.35 22.11 6.40
N PRO A 217 6.36 21.28 6.72
CA PRO A 217 6.26 20.28 7.78
C PRO A 217 5.79 20.91 9.08
N THR A 218 4.78 20.32 9.71
CA THR A 218 4.16 20.88 10.92
C THR A 218 4.05 19.81 12.00
N ASP A 219 4.39 20.20 13.23
CA ASP A 219 4.25 19.33 14.41
C ASP A 219 2.79 19.02 14.71
N TYR A 220 2.56 17.82 15.24
CA TYR A 220 1.23 17.33 15.55
C TYR A 220 1.21 16.51 16.83
N LEU A 221 0.02 16.34 17.38
CA LEU A 221 -0.25 15.46 18.52
C LEU A 221 -1.10 14.28 18.07
N GLY A 222 -0.97 13.14 18.73
CA GLY A 222 -1.78 11.95 18.50
C GLY A 222 -1.11 10.88 17.64
N GLN A 223 -1.93 10.06 16.98
CA GLN A 223 -1.49 8.91 16.19
C GLN A 223 -2.19 8.91 14.84
N PHE A 224 -1.44 8.62 13.77
CA PHE A 224 -2.00 8.54 12.42
C PHE A 224 -3.16 7.53 12.36
N PRO A 225 -4.34 7.96 11.88
CA PRO A 225 -5.49 7.09 11.74
C PRO A 225 -5.29 6.10 10.60
N VAL A 226 -5.86 4.91 10.76
CA VAL A 226 -5.85 3.82 9.78
C VAL A 226 -7.27 3.29 9.64
N TRP A 227 -7.73 3.01 8.42
CA TRP A 227 -9.09 2.50 8.17
C TRP A 227 -9.05 1.06 7.70
N VAL A 228 -9.86 0.21 8.34
CA VAL A 228 -10.08 -1.17 7.89
C VAL A 228 -10.93 -1.18 6.61
N VAL A 229 -10.88 -2.29 5.87
CA VAL A 229 -11.68 -2.48 4.66
C VAL A 229 -13.17 -2.44 5.01
N GLY A 230 -13.96 -1.80 4.14
CA GLY A 230 -15.40 -1.64 4.30
C GLY A 230 -15.80 -0.22 4.72
N PRO A 231 -17.03 -0.06 5.27
CA PRO A 231 -17.52 1.22 5.74
C PRO A 231 -16.70 1.76 6.91
N GLY A 232 -16.38 3.05 6.86
CA GLY A 232 -15.67 3.77 7.91
C GLY A 232 -16.09 5.24 7.97
N VAL A 233 -15.51 5.97 8.90
CA VAL A 233 -15.79 7.40 9.10
C VAL A 233 -14.50 8.17 9.29
N ILE A 234 -14.34 9.27 8.54
CA ILE A 234 -13.37 10.32 8.84
C ILE A 234 -14.10 11.33 9.73
N ALA A 235 -13.68 11.47 10.98
CA ALA A 235 -14.23 12.43 11.91
C ALA A 235 -13.32 13.66 11.97
N TYR A 236 -13.93 14.83 11.86
CA TYR A 236 -13.29 16.13 11.92
C TYR A 236 -13.79 16.88 13.15
N SER A 237 -12.90 17.59 13.84
CA SER A 237 -13.28 18.55 14.86
C SER A 237 -12.34 19.76 14.94
N ASP A 238 -12.89 20.91 15.31
CA ASP A 238 -12.15 22.15 15.50
C ASP A 238 -12.73 23.04 16.61
N ASP A 239 -11.94 24.05 17.01
CA ASP A 239 -12.28 25.03 18.04
C ASP A 239 -12.55 26.45 17.50
N PHE A 240 -12.89 26.59 16.21
CA PHE A 240 -13.16 27.89 15.58
C PHE A 240 -14.49 28.51 16.04
N THR A 241 -14.66 29.81 15.81
CA THR A 241 -15.94 30.49 16.06
C THR A 241 -16.91 30.29 14.90
N ALA A 242 -16.43 30.43 13.67
CA ALA A 242 -17.14 30.09 12.43
C ALA A 242 -16.15 29.55 11.40
N ARG A 243 -16.60 28.68 10.51
CA ARG A 243 -15.75 28.05 9.49
C ARG A 243 -16.53 27.67 8.25
N ASP A 244 -15.80 27.57 7.15
CA ASP A 244 -16.14 26.74 6.01
C ASP A 244 -14.86 26.03 5.57
N VAL A 245 -14.89 24.71 5.60
CA VAL A 245 -13.72 23.86 5.38
C VAL A 245 -14.06 22.78 4.36
N THR A 246 -13.26 22.62 3.33
CA THR A 246 -13.38 21.50 2.39
C THR A 246 -12.42 20.39 2.80
N ILE A 247 -12.94 19.17 2.94
CA ILE A 247 -12.16 17.97 3.25
C ILE A 247 -12.28 17.00 2.09
N GLU A 248 -11.14 16.48 1.64
CA GLU A 248 -11.04 15.41 0.65
C GLU A 248 -10.02 14.37 1.12
N SER A 249 -10.11 13.15 0.59
CA SER A 249 -9.18 12.09 0.96
C SER A 249 -8.94 11.17 -0.23
N ILE A 250 -7.67 10.82 -0.43
CA ILE A 250 -7.22 9.88 -1.45
C ILE A 250 -6.39 8.77 -0.81
N TYR A 251 -6.37 7.60 -1.42
CA TYR A 251 -5.56 6.47 -0.97
C TYR A 251 -5.21 5.56 -2.14
N VAL A 252 -4.17 4.76 -1.95
CA VAL A 252 -3.86 3.64 -2.85
C VAL A 252 -4.46 2.38 -2.24
N ARG A 253 -5.30 1.67 -3.01
CA ARG A 253 -5.87 0.40 -2.56
C ARG A 253 -4.76 -0.62 -2.35
N ARG A 254 -4.90 -1.43 -1.31
CA ARG A 254 -3.95 -2.49 -0.97
C ARG A 254 -4.63 -3.84 -0.89
N TRP A 255 -3.87 -4.88 -1.24
CA TRP A 255 -4.34 -6.25 -1.22
C TRP A 255 -3.35 -7.18 -0.54
N LEU A 256 -3.88 -8.11 0.25
CA LEU A 256 -3.18 -9.30 0.72
C LEU A 256 -3.06 -10.37 -0.38
#